data_AF-A0A2J6HA62-F1
#
_entry.id   AF-A0A2J6HA62-F1
#
_cell.length_a   1.000
_cell.length_b   1.000
_cell.length_c   1.000
_cell.angle_alpha   90.00
_cell.angle_beta   90.00
_cell.angle_gamma   90.00
#
_symmetry.space_group_name_H-M   'P 1'
#
loop_
_entity.id
_entity.type
_entity.pdbx_description
1 polymer ?
#
loop_
_entity_poly.entity_id
_entity_poly.type
_entity_poly.pdbx_seq_one_letter_code
_entity_poly.pdbx_strand_id
1 'polypeptide(L)'
;RVTSGLALIHSRFSTNTFPSWKLAQPFRLIAHNGEINTLTGNLNWFYSGVKSFASAYFTNEEMEMLLPVVDNNQSDSACLDNIIEVLLHTGRSLPHVMMMLIPEAWDGNEQMDPVKKAFYEYHATLMEPWDGPAAISFTDGKKVGAVLDRNGLRPLRFVITSDNRVIAASEAGTLKLDESTIVRKGRLQPGKMLLIDTEQGKIITDEEIKKEITSQQPYGTWLDNYKIRLGDLPEPRVSFASLSADAVYRYQQVFGYSREDIDTIIKPMALDGKEPVGSMGTDVPLAILSDKPQHLSSYFKQFFAQVTNPPIDPIRERLVMSLATFIGNNGNLLDEDKMHCHCVVLNHPILKNHQLEKLRSIDTGLFHAKTLQTYYKADGNPGSMEKGIERLCRYADDAVEDGFEVLILSDRAIDSEHAPIPMLLAVS
;
A
#
# COMPACT_ATOMS: atom_id res chain seq x y z
N ARG A 1 -35.39 -19.29 -22.31
CA ARG A 1 -34.50 -18.14 -22.57
C ARG A 1 -34.33 -17.41 -21.25
N VAL A 2 -33.10 -17.06 -20.87
CA VAL A 2 -32.83 -16.20 -19.71
C VAL A 2 -32.81 -14.74 -20.19
N THR A 3 -33.40 -13.84 -19.42
CA THR A 3 -33.45 -12.39 -19.67
C THR A 3 -32.83 -11.65 -18.51
N SER A 4 -31.96 -10.68 -18.78
CA SER A 4 -31.29 -9.88 -17.77
C SER A 4 -31.08 -8.46 -18.26
N GLY A 5 -31.12 -7.48 -17.34
CA GLY A 5 -30.78 -6.08 -17.61
C GLY A 5 -29.27 -5.80 -17.60
N LEU A 6 -28.48 -6.70 -17.04
CA LEU A 6 -27.01 -6.62 -16.97
C LEU A 6 -26.36 -7.97 -17.26
N ALA A 7 -25.14 -7.95 -17.77
CA ALA A 7 -24.33 -9.15 -17.96
C ALA A 7 -22.86 -8.82 -17.73
N LEU A 8 -22.18 -9.67 -16.97
CA LEU A 8 -20.74 -9.61 -16.77
C LEU A 8 -20.11 -10.91 -17.23
N ILE A 9 -19.13 -10.83 -18.12
CA ILE A 9 -18.50 -12.00 -18.75
C ILE A 9 -16.99 -11.83 -18.63
N HIS A 10 -16.30 -12.91 -18.25
CA HIS A 10 -14.86 -12.93 -18.13
C HIS A 10 -14.27 -14.20 -18.73
N SER A 11 -13.10 -14.07 -19.38
CA SER A 11 -12.30 -15.20 -19.83
C SER A 11 -10.89 -15.03 -19.26
N ARG A 12 -10.44 -16.03 -18.49
CA ARG A 12 -9.16 -15.98 -17.78
C ARG A 12 -8.07 -16.72 -18.55
N PHE A 13 -6.90 -16.11 -18.67
CA PHE A 13 -5.67 -16.80 -19.03
C PHE A 13 -4.91 -17.15 -17.75
N SER A 14 -4.48 -18.41 -17.61
CA SER A 14 -3.80 -18.93 -16.42
C SER A 14 -2.39 -19.37 -16.79
N THR A 15 -1.43 -19.12 -15.91
CA THR A 15 -0.05 -19.65 -16.02
C THR A 15 0.03 -21.14 -15.67
N ASN A 16 -1.02 -21.70 -15.08
CA ASN A 16 -1.13 -23.12 -14.76
C ASN A 16 -1.93 -23.88 -15.83
N THR A 17 -1.47 -25.09 -16.16
CA THR A 17 -2.13 -26.03 -17.08
C THR A 17 -3.30 -26.78 -16.45
N PHE A 18 -3.41 -26.80 -15.11
CA PHE A 18 -4.51 -27.46 -14.41
C PHE A 18 -5.70 -26.52 -14.21
N PRO A 19 -6.90 -26.87 -14.69
CA PRO A 19 -8.08 -26.05 -14.51
C PRO A 19 -8.58 -26.13 -13.06
N SER A 20 -8.89 -24.99 -12.46
CA SER A 20 -9.64 -24.90 -11.21
C SER A 20 -10.92 -24.10 -11.45
N TRP A 21 -12.07 -24.77 -11.31
CA TRP A 21 -13.38 -24.17 -11.52
C TRP A 21 -13.65 -23.01 -10.55
N LYS A 22 -13.12 -23.10 -9.33
CA LYS A 22 -13.27 -22.06 -8.30
C LYS A 22 -12.52 -20.76 -8.63
N LEU A 23 -11.54 -20.82 -9.54
CA LEU A 23 -10.76 -19.66 -9.98
C LEU A 23 -11.30 -19.05 -11.29
N ALA A 24 -12.38 -19.60 -11.83
CA ALA A 24 -13.09 -18.99 -12.94
C ALA A 24 -13.85 -17.75 -12.45
N GLN A 25 -13.86 -16.72 -13.28
CA GLN A 25 -14.54 -15.46 -13.04
C GLN A 25 -15.76 -15.33 -13.96
N PRO A 26 -16.74 -14.45 -13.67
CA PRO A 26 -16.77 -13.45 -12.58
C PRO A 26 -16.81 -14.03 -11.16
N PHE A 27 -16.30 -13.27 -10.19
CA PHE A 27 -16.56 -13.52 -8.77
C PHE A 27 -17.90 -12.88 -8.36
N ARG A 28 -18.14 -12.63 -7.06
CA ARG A 28 -19.47 -12.22 -6.58
C ARG A 28 -19.79 -10.81 -7.07
N LEU A 29 -18.83 -9.91 -6.97
CA LEU A 29 -19.00 -8.50 -7.28
C LEU A 29 -18.16 -8.07 -8.48
N ILE A 30 -17.02 -8.74 -8.74
CA ILE A 30 -16.08 -8.28 -9.77
C ILE A 30 -15.69 -9.33 -10.83
N ALA A 31 -15.25 -8.79 -11.97
CA ALA A 31 -14.41 -9.47 -12.93
C ALA A 31 -13.16 -8.61 -13.20
N HIS A 32 -11.99 -9.21 -13.06
CA HIS A 32 -10.70 -8.55 -13.10
C HIS A 32 -9.83 -9.13 -14.22
N ASN A 33 -9.55 -8.29 -15.22
CA ASN A 33 -8.52 -8.53 -16.21
C ASN A 33 -7.24 -7.82 -15.77
N GLY A 34 -6.29 -8.58 -15.24
CA GLY A 34 -5.12 -7.98 -14.64
C GLY A 34 -4.38 -8.89 -13.67
N GLU A 35 -3.48 -8.30 -12.90
CA GLU A 35 -2.74 -8.94 -11.82
C GLU A 35 -2.44 -7.91 -10.72
N ILE A 36 -2.78 -8.23 -9.48
CA ILE A 36 -2.45 -7.38 -8.32
C ILE A 36 -1.05 -7.71 -7.84
N ASN A 37 -0.10 -6.79 -8.01
CA ASN A 37 1.31 -7.01 -7.66
C ASN A 37 1.64 -6.64 -6.20
N THR A 38 0.72 -5.97 -5.48
CA THR A 38 0.88 -5.61 -4.06
C THR A 38 0.16 -6.58 -3.10
N LEU A 39 -0.34 -7.72 -3.59
CA LEU A 39 -1.25 -8.62 -2.85
C LEU A 39 -0.78 -8.97 -1.43
N THR A 40 0.48 -9.39 -1.27
CA THR A 40 1.00 -9.79 0.04
C THR A 40 0.98 -8.64 1.05
N GLY A 41 1.35 -7.43 0.62
CA GLY A 41 1.26 -6.23 1.46
C GLY A 41 -0.18 -5.92 1.85
N ASN A 42 -1.08 -5.87 0.87
CA ASN A 42 -2.50 -5.58 1.10
C ASN A 42 -3.15 -6.56 2.08
N LEU A 43 -2.86 -7.86 1.94
CA LEU A 43 -3.39 -8.88 2.83
C LEU A 43 -2.81 -8.74 4.24
N ASN A 44 -1.50 -8.52 4.38
CA ASN A 44 -0.87 -8.30 5.68
C ASN A 44 -1.47 -7.08 6.40
N TRP A 45 -1.69 -5.97 5.69
CA TRP A 45 -2.34 -4.79 6.24
C TRP A 45 -3.78 -5.06 6.66
N PHE A 46 -4.59 -5.67 5.80
CA PHE A 46 -5.96 -6.04 6.15
C PHE A 46 -6.02 -6.94 7.39
N TYR A 47 -5.18 -7.97 7.43
CA TYR A 47 -5.15 -8.93 8.53
C TYR A 47 -4.56 -8.39 9.83
N SER A 48 -3.69 -7.37 9.76
CA SER A 48 -3.20 -6.68 10.95
C SER A 48 -4.32 -5.97 11.73
N GLY A 49 -5.35 -5.48 11.03
CA GLY A 49 -6.47 -4.73 11.61
C GLY A 49 -7.67 -5.59 12.05
N VAL A 50 -7.68 -6.90 11.77
CA VAL A 50 -8.85 -7.78 11.96
C VAL A 50 -9.42 -7.75 13.37
N LYS A 51 -8.57 -7.68 14.40
CA LYS A 51 -9.01 -7.61 15.81
C LYS A 51 -9.66 -6.28 16.17
N SER A 52 -9.39 -5.23 15.40
CA SER A 52 -9.90 -3.87 15.60
C SER A 52 -11.13 -3.57 14.74
N PHE A 53 -11.52 -4.48 13.85
CA PHE A 53 -12.67 -4.28 12.98
C PHE A 53 -13.98 -4.33 13.76
N ALA A 54 -14.70 -3.21 13.69
CA ALA A 54 -16.04 -3.06 14.23
C ALA A 54 -16.96 -2.53 13.12
N SER A 55 -18.22 -2.94 13.12
CA SER A 55 -19.19 -2.46 12.15
C SER A 55 -20.50 -2.14 12.84
N ALA A 56 -21.20 -1.10 12.38
CA ALA A 56 -22.57 -0.83 12.81
C ALA A 56 -23.58 -1.82 12.19
N TYR A 57 -23.16 -2.57 11.15
CA TYR A 57 -24.02 -3.46 10.37
C TYR A 57 -23.93 -4.93 10.79
N PHE A 58 -22.90 -5.30 11.54
CA PHE A 58 -22.65 -6.67 12.00
C PHE A 58 -22.36 -6.66 13.49
N THR A 59 -22.86 -7.66 14.22
CA THR A 59 -22.45 -7.86 15.62
C THR A 59 -21.03 -8.40 15.70
N ASN A 60 -20.41 -8.34 16.87
CA ASN A 60 -19.07 -8.91 17.06
C ASN A 60 -19.06 -10.41 16.76
N GLU A 61 -20.11 -11.14 17.15
CA GLU A 61 -20.25 -12.56 16.85
C GLU A 61 -20.37 -12.83 15.34
N GLU A 62 -21.08 -11.98 14.61
CA GLU A 62 -21.17 -12.08 13.14
C GLU A 62 -19.81 -11.77 12.49
N MET A 63 -19.08 -10.76 12.98
CA MET A 63 -17.74 -10.44 12.50
C MET A 63 -16.75 -11.59 12.75
N GLU A 64 -16.82 -12.26 13.90
CA GLU A 64 -16.03 -13.47 14.20
C GLU A 64 -16.39 -14.64 13.28
N MET A 65 -17.63 -14.76 12.83
CA MET A 65 -18.03 -15.78 11.85
C MET A 65 -17.53 -15.47 10.43
N LEU A 66 -17.45 -14.19 10.06
CA LEU A 66 -17.03 -13.74 8.73
C LEU A 66 -15.51 -13.77 8.55
N LEU A 67 -14.75 -13.43 9.59
CA LEU A 67 -13.29 -13.29 9.52
C LEU A 67 -12.59 -14.63 9.86
N PRO A 68 -11.51 -15.01 9.14
CA PRO A 68 -10.90 -14.34 7.98
C PRO A 68 -11.67 -14.55 6.67
N VAL A 69 -11.77 -13.52 5.83
CA VAL A 69 -12.53 -13.59 4.56
C VAL A 69 -11.75 -14.12 3.36
N VAL A 70 -10.42 -14.20 3.43
CA VAL A 70 -9.56 -14.77 2.40
C VAL A 70 -9.08 -16.16 2.84
N ASP A 71 -9.37 -17.16 2.01
CA ASP A 71 -8.86 -18.52 2.21
C ASP A 71 -7.47 -18.72 1.60
N ASN A 72 -6.78 -19.75 2.08
CA ASN A 72 -5.57 -20.26 1.42
C ASN A 72 -5.89 -20.74 0.00
N ASN A 73 -5.01 -20.43 -0.97
CA ASN A 73 -5.08 -20.81 -2.39
C ASN A 73 -6.14 -20.07 -3.23
N GLN A 74 -6.57 -18.89 -2.81
CA GLN A 74 -7.36 -18.00 -3.67
C GLN A 74 -6.46 -17.22 -4.64
N SER A 75 -7.00 -16.84 -5.81
CA SER A 75 -6.31 -15.90 -6.71
C SER A 75 -6.35 -14.49 -6.14
N ASP A 76 -5.39 -13.66 -6.51
CA ASP A 76 -5.36 -12.21 -6.24
C ASP A 76 -6.73 -11.51 -6.40
N SER A 77 -7.41 -11.83 -7.48
CA SER A 77 -8.70 -11.28 -7.89
C SER A 77 -9.86 -11.74 -7.00
N ALA A 78 -9.75 -12.95 -6.43
CA ALA A 78 -10.72 -13.49 -5.49
C ALA A 78 -10.51 -12.86 -4.11
N CYS A 79 -9.25 -12.69 -3.70
CA CYS A 79 -8.91 -11.96 -2.49
C CYS A 79 -9.49 -10.53 -2.54
N LEU A 80 -9.29 -9.83 -3.66
CA LEU A 80 -9.84 -8.49 -3.87
C LEU A 80 -11.37 -8.48 -3.81
N ASP A 81 -12.06 -9.44 -4.45
CA ASP A 81 -13.52 -9.57 -4.39
C ASP A 81 -14.04 -9.74 -2.96
N ASN A 82 -13.40 -10.57 -2.13
CA ASN A 82 -13.82 -10.78 -0.75
C ASN A 82 -13.67 -9.51 0.11
N ILE A 83 -12.58 -8.77 -0.09
CA ILE A 83 -12.35 -7.49 0.63
C ILE A 83 -13.38 -6.45 0.20
N ILE A 84 -13.69 -6.38 -1.10
CA ILE A 84 -14.75 -5.52 -1.63
C ILE A 84 -16.11 -5.89 -1.02
N GLU A 85 -16.41 -7.18 -0.90
CA GLU A 85 -17.68 -7.68 -0.35
C GLU A 85 -17.85 -7.24 1.11
N VAL A 86 -16.82 -7.37 1.94
CA VAL A 86 -16.86 -6.86 3.32
C VAL A 86 -17.11 -5.36 3.35
N LEU A 87 -16.34 -4.58 2.60
CA LEU A 87 -16.44 -3.12 2.60
C LEU A 87 -17.80 -2.61 2.08
N LEU A 88 -18.39 -3.31 1.10
CA LEU A 88 -19.72 -3.03 0.58
C LEU A 88 -20.79 -3.27 1.67
N HIS A 89 -20.69 -4.41 2.36
CA HIS A 89 -21.67 -4.78 3.38
C HIS A 89 -21.52 -4.01 4.70
N THR A 90 -20.42 -3.29 4.91
CA THR A 90 -20.25 -2.38 6.04
C THR A 90 -20.68 -0.94 5.74
N GLY A 91 -21.43 -0.72 4.66
CA GLY A 91 -22.17 0.52 4.42
C GLY A 91 -21.65 1.41 3.29
N ARG A 92 -20.53 1.06 2.65
CA ARG A 92 -19.98 1.85 1.54
C ARG A 92 -20.59 1.43 0.21
N SER A 93 -20.80 2.40 -0.68
CA SER A 93 -21.21 2.09 -2.06
C SER A 93 -20.08 1.40 -2.82
N LEU A 94 -20.40 0.55 -3.80
CA LEU A 94 -19.39 -0.15 -4.59
C LEU A 94 -18.41 0.82 -5.30
N PRO A 95 -18.84 1.95 -5.89
CA PRO A 95 -17.93 2.97 -6.40
C PRO A 95 -16.98 3.57 -5.35
N HIS A 96 -17.45 3.78 -4.11
CA HIS A 96 -16.60 4.25 -3.00
C HIS A 96 -15.52 3.23 -2.69
N VAL A 97 -15.90 1.95 -2.55
CA VAL A 97 -14.94 0.86 -2.29
C VAL A 97 -13.88 0.79 -3.41
N MET A 98 -14.29 0.94 -4.67
CA MET A 98 -13.35 0.96 -5.80
C MET A 98 -12.39 2.15 -5.73
N MET A 99 -12.88 3.35 -5.39
CA MET A 99 -12.05 4.54 -5.23
C MET A 99 -11.07 4.42 -4.05
N MET A 100 -11.44 3.67 -3.01
CA MET A 100 -10.60 3.41 -1.86
C MET A 100 -9.50 2.39 -2.17
N LEU A 101 -9.83 1.25 -2.78
CA LEU A 101 -8.87 0.17 -3.06
C LEU A 101 -8.01 0.44 -4.29
N ILE A 102 -8.55 1.13 -5.30
CA ILE A 102 -7.86 1.45 -6.57
C ILE A 102 -7.92 2.97 -6.80
N PRO A 103 -7.25 3.76 -5.96
CA PRO A 103 -7.31 5.21 -6.03
C PRO A 103 -6.56 5.75 -7.24
N GLU A 104 -7.00 6.93 -7.71
CA GLU A 104 -6.26 7.75 -8.67
C GLU A 104 -4.87 8.13 -8.13
N ALA A 105 -3.94 8.42 -9.03
CA ALA A 105 -2.70 9.10 -8.67
C ALA A 105 -3.01 10.53 -8.17
N TRP A 106 -3.03 10.69 -6.86
CA TRP A 106 -3.42 11.93 -6.16
C TRP A 106 -2.23 12.68 -5.54
N ASP A 107 -1.21 11.95 -5.09
CA ASP A 107 -0.03 12.57 -4.49
C ASP A 107 0.79 13.33 -5.53
N GLY A 108 1.23 14.54 -5.18
CA GLY A 108 1.89 15.46 -6.11
C GLY A 108 1.01 16.04 -7.23
N ASN A 109 -0.27 15.69 -7.33
CA ASN A 109 -1.17 16.21 -8.35
C ASN A 109 -1.78 17.57 -7.94
N GLU A 110 -1.20 18.66 -8.45
CA GLU A 110 -1.66 20.03 -8.17
C GLU A 110 -2.94 20.44 -8.91
N GLN A 111 -3.33 19.69 -9.94
CA GLN A 111 -4.53 19.97 -10.75
C GLN A 111 -5.78 19.24 -10.23
N MET A 112 -5.61 18.35 -9.25
CA MET A 112 -6.70 17.60 -8.67
C MET A 112 -7.57 18.51 -7.78
N ASP A 113 -8.89 18.34 -7.89
CA ASP A 113 -9.84 19.00 -6.99
C ASP A 113 -9.47 18.74 -5.50
N PRO A 114 -9.43 19.78 -4.64
CA PRO A 114 -9.01 19.62 -3.25
C PRO A 114 -9.88 18.66 -2.42
N VAL A 115 -11.19 18.62 -2.68
CA VAL A 115 -12.11 17.71 -1.97
C VAL A 115 -11.80 16.27 -2.36
N LYS A 116 -11.58 16.03 -3.65
CA LYS A 116 -11.15 14.71 -4.14
C LYS A 116 -9.78 14.30 -3.61
N LYS A 117 -8.83 15.23 -3.57
CA LYS A 117 -7.50 14.97 -3.00
C LYS A 117 -7.57 14.61 -1.52
N ALA A 118 -8.40 15.32 -0.75
CA ALA A 118 -8.62 15.03 0.66
C ALA A 118 -9.27 13.64 0.88
N PHE A 119 -10.22 13.24 0.03
CA PHE A 119 -10.78 11.89 0.07
C PHE A 119 -9.69 10.82 -0.09
N TYR A 120 -8.83 10.95 -1.10
CA TYR A 120 -7.77 9.96 -1.33
C TYR A 120 -6.69 9.99 -0.26
N GLU A 121 -6.30 11.16 0.24
CA GLU A 121 -5.34 11.28 1.34
C GLU A 121 -5.87 10.63 2.63
N TYR A 122 -7.16 10.81 2.94
CA TYR A 122 -7.80 10.15 4.08
C TYR A 122 -7.78 8.62 3.94
N HIS A 123 -8.17 8.08 2.77
CA HIS A 123 -8.19 6.62 2.59
C HIS A 123 -6.79 6.00 2.51
N ALA A 124 -5.78 6.77 2.07
CA ALA A 124 -4.39 6.33 2.08
C ALA A 124 -3.82 6.11 3.50
N THR A 125 -4.45 6.64 4.55
CA THR A 125 -4.06 6.36 5.94
C THR A 125 -4.60 5.02 6.46
N LEU A 126 -5.61 4.45 5.78
CA LEU A 126 -6.31 3.24 6.21
C LEU A 126 -5.86 1.97 5.48
N MET A 127 -5.56 2.11 4.18
CA MET A 127 -5.29 0.95 3.32
C MET A 127 -4.34 1.33 2.20
N GLU A 128 -3.39 0.44 1.92
CA GLU A 128 -2.54 0.56 0.75
C GLU A 128 -3.31 0.26 -0.55
N PRO A 129 -2.97 0.93 -1.65
CA PRO A 129 -3.57 0.65 -2.95
C PRO A 129 -3.37 -0.81 -3.38
N TRP A 130 -4.45 -1.42 -3.86
CA TRP A 130 -4.43 -2.69 -4.58
C TRP A 130 -3.95 -2.43 -6.01
N ASP A 131 -2.63 -2.36 -6.16
CA ASP A 131 -1.95 -1.93 -7.37
C ASP A 131 -1.57 -3.10 -8.27
N GLY A 132 -1.24 -2.76 -9.52
CA GLY A 132 -0.96 -3.68 -10.61
C GLY A 132 -1.87 -3.39 -11.81
N PRO A 133 -1.58 -3.98 -12.99
CA PRO A 133 -2.43 -3.80 -14.16
C PRO A 133 -3.83 -4.31 -13.86
N ALA A 134 -4.84 -3.47 -13.95
CA ALA A 134 -6.20 -3.87 -13.62
C ALA A 134 -7.23 -3.18 -14.52
N ALA A 135 -8.05 -3.96 -15.19
CA ALA A 135 -9.35 -3.53 -15.70
C ALA A 135 -10.41 -4.33 -14.94
N ILE A 136 -11.10 -3.65 -14.03
CA ILE A 136 -12.11 -4.26 -13.17
C ILE A 136 -13.47 -3.81 -13.62
N SER A 137 -14.31 -4.77 -13.94
CA SER A 137 -15.75 -4.57 -14.09
C SER A 137 -16.45 -5.09 -12.84
N PHE A 138 -17.41 -4.34 -12.31
CA PHE A 138 -18.03 -4.64 -11.02
C PHE A 138 -19.54 -4.41 -11.06
N THR A 139 -20.28 -5.06 -10.15
CA THR A 139 -21.72 -4.90 -10.03
C THR A 139 -22.22 -5.27 -8.63
N ASP A 140 -23.21 -4.55 -8.13
CA ASP A 140 -23.99 -4.89 -6.93
C ASP A 140 -25.39 -5.46 -7.29
N GLY A 141 -25.61 -5.75 -8.58
CA GLY A 141 -26.89 -6.20 -9.12
C GLY A 141 -27.85 -5.06 -9.53
N LYS A 142 -27.59 -3.82 -9.09
CA LYS A 142 -28.37 -2.62 -9.44
C LYS A 142 -27.59 -1.66 -10.31
N LYS A 143 -26.32 -1.49 -9.98
CA LYS A 143 -25.34 -0.70 -10.73
C LYS A 143 -24.30 -1.64 -11.30
N VAL A 144 -23.88 -1.37 -12.53
CA VAL A 144 -22.77 -2.04 -13.19
C VAL A 144 -21.76 -0.98 -13.63
N GLY A 145 -20.49 -1.25 -13.38
CA GLY A 145 -19.45 -0.29 -13.72
C GLY A 145 -18.14 -0.95 -14.07
N ALA A 146 -17.17 -0.10 -14.44
CA ALA A 146 -15.81 -0.50 -14.64
C ALA A 146 -14.84 0.61 -14.25
N VAL A 147 -13.67 0.22 -13.76
CA VAL A 147 -12.56 1.07 -13.35
C VAL A 147 -11.25 0.49 -13.89
N LEU A 148 -10.29 1.36 -14.18
CA LEU A 148 -8.91 0.97 -14.49
C LEU A 148 -8.00 1.27 -13.30
N ASP A 149 -6.88 0.56 -13.25
CA ASP A 149 -5.76 0.94 -12.38
C ASP A 149 -5.29 2.39 -12.65
N ARG A 150 -4.53 2.93 -11.70
CA ARG A 150 -4.04 4.32 -11.75
C ARG A 150 -3.23 4.66 -13.00
N ASN A 151 -2.60 3.67 -13.62
CA ASN A 151 -1.76 3.81 -14.81
C ASN A 151 -2.53 3.46 -16.11
N GLY A 152 -3.69 2.80 -15.98
CA GLY A 152 -4.49 2.29 -17.09
C GLY A 152 -3.73 1.29 -17.95
N LEU A 153 -3.06 0.33 -17.31
CA LEU A 153 -2.20 -0.66 -17.96
C LEU A 153 -3.01 -1.71 -18.73
N ARG A 154 -4.32 -1.76 -18.53
CA ARG A 154 -5.24 -2.67 -19.24
C ARG A 154 -6.23 -1.90 -20.12
N PRO A 155 -6.51 -2.39 -21.34
CA PRO A 155 -7.46 -1.72 -22.22
C PRO A 155 -8.89 -2.00 -21.79
N LEU A 156 -9.72 -0.96 -21.83
CA LEU A 156 -11.17 -1.09 -21.75
C LEU A 156 -11.83 -0.08 -22.69
N ARG A 157 -12.65 -0.57 -23.61
CA ARG A 157 -13.40 0.24 -24.56
C ARG A 157 -14.89 0.05 -24.34
N PHE A 158 -15.66 1.09 -24.64
CA PHE A 158 -17.10 1.04 -24.52
C PHE A 158 -17.82 1.65 -25.72
N VAL A 159 -19.03 1.17 -25.97
CA VAL A 159 -19.95 1.66 -26.98
C VAL A 159 -21.31 1.91 -26.33
N ILE A 160 -21.93 3.04 -26.67
CA ILE A 160 -23.30 3.38 -26.31
C ILE A 160 -24.12 3.39 -27.59
N THR A 161 -25.23 2.66 -27.60
CA THR A 161 -26.14 2.54 -28.74
C THR A 161 -27.42 3.34 -28.54
N SER A 162 -28.15 3.59 -29.63
CA SER A 162 -29.39 4.37 -29.67
C SER A 162 -30.57 3.64 -29.02
N ASP A 163 -30.45 2.34 -28.79
CA ASP A 163 -31.39 1.52 -28.02
C ASP A 163 -30.98 1.37 -26.54
N ASN A 164 -30.19 2.33 -26.03
CA ASN A 164 -29.79 2.45 -24.63
C ASN A 164 -28.98 1.27 -24.08
N ARG A 165 -28.23 0.55 -24.93
CA ARG A 165 -27.27 -0.45 -24.46
C ARG A 165 -25.90 0.18 -24.27
N VAL A 166 -25.25 -0.19 -23.17
CA VAL A 166 -23.85 0.11 -22.92
C VAL A 166 -23.08 -1.19 -22.94
N ILE A 167 -22.10 -1.27 -23.84
CA ILE A 167 -21.28 -2.47 -24.03
C ILE A 167 -19.84 -2.06 -23.76
N ALA A 168 -19.23 -2.65 -22.73
CA ALA A 168 -17.82 -2.48 -22.41
C ALA A 168 -17.07 -3.80 -22.61
N ALA A 169 -15.89 -3.74 -23.21
CA ALA A 169 -15.04 -4.89 -23.49
C ALA A 169 -13.57 -4.48 -23.51
N SER A 170 -12.66 -5.45 -23.28
CA SER A 170 -11.21 -5.20 -23.36
C SER A 170 -10.76 -4.81 -24.77
N GLU A 171 -11.51 -5.22 -25.80
CA GLU A 171 -11.22 -4.91 -27.21
C GLU A 171 -12.41 -4.26 -27.91
N ALA A 172 -12.14 -3.45 -28.93
CA ALA A 172 -13.20 -2.97 -29.82
C ALA A 172 -13.52 -4.06 -30.85
N GLY A 173 -14.81 -4.27 -31.14
CA GLY A 173 -15.26 -5.23 -32.15
C GLY A 173 -15.54 -6.64 -31.62
N THR A 174 -15.48 -6.87 -30.30
CA THR A 174 -15.84 -8.15 -29.67
C THR A 174 -17.26 -8.60 -30.03
N LEU A 175 -18.19 -7.65 -30.18
CA LEU A 175 -19.56 -7.90 -30.64
C LEU A 175 -19.79 -7.19 -31.97
N LYS A 176 -20.45 -7.90 -32.90
CA LYS A 176 -20.91 -7.31 -34.16
C LYS A 176 -22.13 -6.43 -33.89
N LEU A 177 -21.94 -5.11 -33.98
CA LEU A 177 -22.98 -4.11 -33.81
C LEU A 177 -23.25 -3.41 -35.15
N ASP A 178 -24.48 -2.99 -35.36
CA ASP A 178 -24.84 -2.13 -36.49
C ASP A 178 -24.33 -0.71 -36.23
N GLU A 179 -23.41 -0.22 -37.07
CA GLU A 179 -22.80 1.11 -36.93
C GLU A 179 -23.84 2.24 -36.93
N SER A 180 -24.99 2.06 -37.58
CA SER A 180 -26.07 3.07 -37.58
C SER A 180 -26.72 3.27 -36.20
N THR A 181 -26.60 2.29 -35.31
CA THR A 181 -27.14 2.35 -33.94
C THR A 181 -26.16 2.97 -32.95
N ILE A 182 -24.93 3.27 -33.36
CA ILE A 182 -23.90 3.69 -32.41
C ILE A 182 -23.98 5.21 -32.17
N VAL A 183 -24.23 5.58 -30.92
CA VAL A 183 -24.29 6.98 -30.47
C VAL A 183 -22.91 7.47 -30.08
N ARG A 184 -22.13 6.64 -29.35
CA ARG A 184 -20.80 7.01 -28.87
C ARG A 184 -19.89 5.80 -28.75
N LYS A 185 -18.64 5.96 -29.17
CA LYS A 185 -17.53 5.04 -28.89
C LYS A 185 -16.54 5.74 -27.95
N GLY A 186 -15.97 5.01 -27.01
CA GLY A 186 -15.03 5.56 -26.05
C GLY A 186 -14.04 4.52 -25.51
N ARG A 187 -13.07 5.01 -24.75
CA ARG A 187 -12.17 4.20 -23.94
C ARG A 187 -12.19 4.71 -22.51
N LEU A 188 -12.05 3.81 -21.54
CA LEU A 188 -11.84 4.21 -20.16
C LEU A 188 -10.41 4.75 -20.02
N GLN A 189 -10.26 5.82 -19.24
CA GLN A 189 -8.96 6.46 -18.99
C GLN A 189 -8.48 6.06 -17.59
N PRO A 190 -7.16 6.07 -17.34
CA PRO A 190 -6.62 5.84 -16.00
C PRO A 190 -7.33 6.72 -14.97
N GLY A 191 -7.72 6.12 -13.85
CA GLY A 191 -8.38 6.84 -12.78
C GLY A 191 -9.84 7.26 -13.02
N LYS A 192 -10.43 6.95 -14.18
CA LYS A 192 -11.85 7.21 -14.45
C LYS A 192 -12.71 5.98 -14.25
N MET A 193 -13.96 6.20 -13.88
CA MET A 193 -14.97 5.17 -13.71
C MET A 193 -16.08 5.32 -14.75
N LEU A 194 -16.54 4.19 -15.28
CA LEU A 194 -17.78 4.08 -16.04
C LEU A 194 -18.82 3.43 -15.13
N LEU A 195 -19.96 4.07 -14.90
CA LEU A 195 -21.02 3.51 -14.04
C LEU A 195 -22.39 3.68 -14.69
N ILE A 196 -23.19 2.62 -14.62
CA ILE A 196 -24.54 2.57 -15.16
C ILE A 196 -25.46 2.14 -14.02
N ASP A 197 -26.46 2.97 -13.72
CA ASP A 197 -27.52 2.63 -12.79
C ASP A 197 -28.69 2.04 -13.60
N THR A 198 -28.96 0.74 -13.39
CA THR A 198 -30.00 0.03 -14.13
C THR A 198 -31.40 0.27 -13.55
N GLU A 199 -31.51 0.70 -12.29
CA GLU A 199 -32.79 1.08 -11.68
C GLU A 199 -33.24 2.45 -12.19
N GLN A 200 -32.31 3.40 -12.33
CA GLN A 200 -32.58 4.74 -12.87
C GLN A 200 -32.50 4.83 -14.40
N GLY A 201 -31.88 3.84 -15.05
CA GLY A 201 -31.65 3.84 -16.50
C GLY A 201 -30.68 4.95 -16.96
N LYS A 202 -29.73 5.35 -16.12
CA LYS A 202 -28.81 6.47 -16.38
C LYS A 202 -27.35 6.01 -16.35
N ILE A 203 -26.55 6.56 -17.27
CA ILE A 203 -25.09 6.52 -17.18
C ILE A 203 -24.63 7.64 -16.26
N ILE A 204 -24.00 7.29 -15.15
CA ILE A 204 -23.47 8.23 -14.17
C ILE A 204 -22.04 8.59 -14.60
N THR A 205 -21.78 9.89 -14.70
CA THR A 205 -20.47 10.39 -15.12
C THR A 205 -19.43 10.26 -14.00
N ASP A 206 -18.16 10.13 -14.36
CA ASP A 206 -17.03 10.08 -13.42
C ASP A 206 -17.04 11.25 -12.43
N GLU A 207 -17.37 12.46 -12.90
CA GLU A 207 -17.45 13.66 -12.08
C GLU A 207 -18.61 13.60 -11.08
N GLU A 208 -19.78 13.11 -11.49
CA GLU A 208 -20.94 12.93 -10.60
C GLU A 208 -20.61 11.90 -9.49
N ILE A 209 -20.04 10.74 -9.86
CA ILE A 209 -19.66 9.68 -8.93
C ILE A 209 -18.70 10.23 -7.86
N LYS A 210 -17.61 10.85 -8.33
CA LYS A 210 -16.56 11.33 -7.44
C LYS A 210 -17.06 12.46 -6.57
N LYS A 211 -17.80 13.42 -7.13
CA LYS A 211 -18.36 14.53 -6.35
C LYS A 211 -19.30 14.04 -5.25
N GLU A 212 -20.15 13.06 -5.54
CA GLU A 212 -21.05 12.47 -4.55
C GLU A 212 -20.26 11.85 -3.40
N ILE A 213 -19.31 10.95 -3.72
CA ILE A 213 -18.53 10.19 -2.74
C ILE A 213 -17.60 11.08 -1.92
N THR A 214 -16.84 11.96 -2.58
CA THR A 214 -15.84 12.80 -1.90
C THR A 214 -16.49 13.86 -1.01
N SER A 215 -17.80 14.11 -1.18
CA SER A 215 -18.56 15.07 -0.37
C SER A 215 -19.40 14.41 0.73
N GLN A 216 -19.35 13.09 0.90
CA GLN A 216 -20.12 12.39 1.95
C GLN A 216 -19.66 12.77 3.36
N GLN A 217 -18.35 12.96 3.53
CA GLN A 217 -17.75 13.36 4.78
C GLN A 217 -16.82 14.56 4.59
N PRO A 218 -16.58 15.37 5.63
CA PRO A 218 -15.68 16.51 5.55
C PRO A 218 -14.20 16.07 5.68
N TYR A 219 -13.74 15.20 4.79
CA TYR A 219 -12.40 14.59 4.85
C TYR A 219 -11.27 15.63 4.95
N GLY A 220 -11.39 16.75 4.22
CA GLY A 220 -10.41 17.84 4.30
C GLY A 220 -10.32 18.45 5.71
N THR A 221 -11.47 18.70 6.33
CA THR A 221 -11.55 19.19 7.71
C THR A 221 -11.01 18.16 8.71
N TRP A 222 -11.20 16.87 8.47
CA TRP A 222 -10.61 15.83 9.32
C TRP A 222 -9.08 15.84 9.20
N LEU A 223 -8.56 15.84 7.97
CA LEU A 223 -7.12 15.89 7.73
C LEU A 223 -6.49 17.15 8.33
N ASP A 224 -7.10 18.32 8.18
CA ASP A 224 -6.52 19.56 8.71
C ASP A 224 -6.49 19.60 10.25
N ASN A 225 -7.45 18.95 10.92
CA ASN A 225 -7.55 18.97 12.38
C ASN A 225 -6.82 17.82 13.07
N TYR A 226 -6.72 16.64 12.44
CA TYR A 226 -6.26 15.42 13.09
C TYR A 226 -4.94 14.89 12.53
N LYS A 227 -4.57 15.21 11.29
CA LYS A 227 -3.29 14.77 10.71
C LYS A 227 -2.13 15.50 11.38
N ILE A 228 -1.10 14.76 11.77
CA ILE A 228 0.12 15.33 12.33
C ILE A 228 1.14 15.49 11.20
N ARG A 229 1.47 16.73 10.85
CA ARG A 229 2.55 17.01 9.90
C ARG A 229 3.86 17.13 10.66
N LEU A 230 4.88 16.40 10.23
CA LEU A 230 6.20 16.44 10.87
C LEU A 230 6.81 17.86 10.95
N GLY A 231 6.50 18.71 9.97
CA GLY A 231 6.96 20.10 9.93
C GLY A 231 6.36 20.97 11.03
N ASP A 232 5.15 20.64 11.49
CA ASP A 232 4.40 21.40 12.49
C ASP A 232 4.74 20.95 13.93
N LEU A 233 5.46 19.84 14.07
CA LEU A 233 5.95 19.38 15.37
C LEU A 233 6.95 20.37 15.99
N PRO A 234 6.89 20.54 17.32
CA PRO A 234 7.80 21.42 18.03
C PRO A 234 9.26 21.01 17.82
N GLU A 235 10.16 21.96 18.03
CA GLU A 235 11.59 21.69 18.00
C GLU A 235 11.96 20.63 19.04
N PRO A 236 12.87 19.70 18.70
CA PRO A 236 13.19 18.58 19.57
C PRO A 236 13.86 19.08 20.85
N ARG A 237 13.45 18.51 21.99
CA ARG A 237 13.99 18.88 23.32
C ARG A 237 15.48 18.54 23.43
N VAL A 238 15.90 17.50 22.72
CA VAL A 238 17.28 17.03 22.64
C VAL A 238 17.63 16.86 21.17
N SER A 239 18.76 17.43 20.76
CA SER A 239 19.32 17.16 19.43
C SER A 239 20.47 16.18 19.56
N PHE A 240 20.57 15.25 18.62
CA PHE A 240 21.68 14.32 18.58
C PHE A 240 22.97 15.08 18.24
N ALA A 241 23.96 15.01 19.14
CA ALA A 241 25.27 15.61 18.93
C ALA A 241 26.00 14.89 17.79
N SER A 242 26.76 15.65 16.99
CA SER A 242 27.62 15.05 15.96
C SER A 242 28.64 14.11 16.58
N LEU A 243 28.81 12.93 15.98
CA LEU A 243 29.84 11.97 16.37
C LEU A 243 31.23 12.51 16.04
N SER A 244 32.22 12.19 16.88
CA SER A 244 33.62 12.41 16.55
C SER A 244 34.06 11.49 15.40
N ALA A 245 35.12 11.86 14.68
CA ALA A 245 35.66 11.02 13.60
C ALA A 245 36.00 9.59 14.07
N ASP A 246 36.59 9.46 15.26
CA ASP A 246 36.92 8.15 15.86
C ASP A 246 35.67 7.34 16.22
N ALA A 247 34.58 7.99 16.64
CA ALA A 247 33.31 7.31 16.88
C ALA A 247 32.69 6.82 15.56
N VAL A 248 32.67 7.67 14.52
CA VAL A 248 32.17 7.29 13.19
C VAL A 248 32.93 6.08 12.64
N TYR A 249 34.27 6.09 12.73
CA TYR A 249 35.10 4.99 12.26
C TYR A 249 34.79 3.67 13.01
N ARG A 250 34.60 3.73 14.34
CA ARG A 250 34.20 2.55 15.12
C ARG A 250 32.85 2.00 14.67
N TYR A 251 31.85 2.85 14.45
CA TYR A 251 30.55 2.41 13.94
C TYR A 251 30.66 1.78 12.55
N GLN A 252 31.46 2.36 11.65
CA GLN A 252 31.74 1.76 10.34
C GLN A 252 32.30 0.34 10.47
N GLN A 253 33.24 0.12 11.39
CA GLN A 253 33.81 -1.20 11.64
C GLN A 253 32.77 -2.19 12.21
N VAL A 254 31.97 -1.76 13.19
CA VAL A 254 30.95 -2.63 13.83
C VAL A 254 29.88 -3.06 12.82
N PHE A 255 29.43 -2.15 11.96
CA PHE A 255 28.41 -2.43 10.94
C PHE A 255 28.99 -2.98 9.63
N GLY A 256 30.31 -3.21 9.57
CA GLY A 256 30.96 -3.86 8.43
C GLY A 256 31.08 -3.00 7.17
N TYR A 257 31.05 -1.66 7.29
CA TYR A 257 31.32 -0.76 6.17
C TYR A 257 32.78 -0.89 5.74
N SER A 258 32.99 -1.22 4.47
CA SER A 258 34.30 -1.25 3.85
C SER A 258 34.67 0.13 3.29
N ARG A 259 35.95 0.31 2.99
CA ARG A 259 36.41 1.50 2.26
C ARG A 259 35.74 1.63 0.90
N GLU A 260 35.49 0.51 0.23
CA GLU A 260 34.81 0.50 -1.07
C GLU A 260 33.39 1.04 -0.93
N ASP A 261 32.62 0.58 0.05
CA ASP A 261 31.26 1.08 0.30
C ASP A 261 31.24 2.61 0.48
N ILE A 262 32.20 3.15 1.22
CA ILE A 262 32.29 4.60 1.44
C ILE A 262 32.71 5.36 0.17
N ASP A 263 33.79 4.91 -0.49
CA ASP A 263 34.40 5.62 -1.61
C ASP A 263 33.60 5.47 -2.93
N THR A 264 32.97 4.32 -3.17
CA THR A 264 32.29 4.01 -4.44
C THR A 264 30.76 4.14 -4.37
N ILE A 265 30.15 4.01 -3.19
CA ILE A 265 28.69 4.10 -3.02
C ILE A 265 28.28 5.39 -2.31
N ILE A 266 28.65 5.53 -1.03
CA ILE A 266 28.14 6.61 -0.19
C ILE A 266 28.63 7.99 -0.65
N LYS A 267 29.92 8.12 -0.97
CA LYS A 267 30.51 9.40 -1.38
C LYS A 267 29.94 9.92 -2.72
N PRO A 268 29.81 9.12 -3.80
CA PRO A 268 29.12 9.57 -5.01
C PRO A 268 27.66 9.95 -4.77
N MET A 269 26.91 9.17 -3.98
CA MET A 269 25.53 9.52 -3.62
C MET A 269 25.43 10.90 -2.94
N ALA A 270 26.36 11.20 -2.04
CA ALA A 270 26.39 12.46 -1.31
C ALA A 270 26.80 13.66 -2.19
N LEU A 271 27.72 13.47 -3.14
CA LEU A 271 28.22 14.54 -4.02
C LEU A 271 27.30 14.80 -5.22
N ASP A 272 26.82 13.75 -5.87
CA ASP A 272 26.10 13.83 -7.14
C ASP A 272 24.57 13.75 -6.97
N GLY A 273 24.07 13.35 -5.80
CA GLY A 273 22.64 13.20 -5.53
C GLY A 273 21.98 12.04 -6.30
N LYS A 274 22.76 11.06 -6.76
CA LYS A 274 22.31 9.88 -7.48
C LYS A 274 23.15 8.65 -7.07
N GLU A 275 22.58 7.46 -7.23
CA GLU A 275 23.34 6.23 -7.04
C GLU A 275 24.48 6.11 -8.07
N PRO A 276 25.63 5.51 -7.71
CA PRO A 276 26.72 5.27 -8.65
C PRO A 276 26.29 4.28 -9.73
N VAL A 277 26.76 4.49 -10.96
CA VAL A 277 26.55 3.54 -12.06
C VAL A 277 27.79 2.68 -12.23
N GLY A 278 27.61 1.36 -12.13
CA GLY A 278 28.62 0.34 -12.42
C GLY A 278 28.41 -0.35 -13.76
N SER A 279 29.27 -1.31 -14.07
CA SER A 279 29.14 -2.19 -15.24
C SER A 279 29.68 -3.59 -14.91
N MET A 280 29.48 -4.54 -15.81
CA MET A 280 29.76 -5.98 -15.63
C MET A 280 28.79 -6.68 -14.66
N GLY A 281 28.84 -8.01 -14.65
CA GLY A 281 28.05 -8.83 -13.73
C GLY A 281 28.71 -8.96 -12.36
N THR A 282 27.91 -9.37 -11.37
CA THR A 282 28.38 -9.67 -10.01
C THR A 282 29.17 -10.99 -10.01
N ASP A 283 30.49 -10.91 -9.89
CA ASP A 283 31.41 -12.09 -9.82
C ASP A 283 31.84 -12.45 -8.39
N VAL A 284 31.07 -11.98 -7.39
CA VAL A 284 31.30 -12.37 -5.99
C VAL A 284 30.43 -13.59 -5.62
N PRO A 285 30.87 -14.43 -4.67
CA PRO A 285 30.06 -15.55 -4.20
C PRO A 285 28.69 -15.11 -3.69
N LEU A 286 27.71 -16.01 -3.74
CA LEU A 286 26.48 -15.80 -2.97
C LEU A 286 26.84 -15.61 -1.49
N ALA A 287 26.07 -14.80 -0.77
CA ALA A 287 26.42 -14.39 0.59
C ALA A 287 26.69 -15.58 1.53
N ILE A 288 25.92 -16.67 1.39
CA ILE A 288 26.06 -17.91 2.16
C ILE A 288 27.34 -18.70 1.84
N LEU A 289 27.95 -18.48 0.67
CA LEU A 289 29.18 -19.13 0.21
C LEU A 289 30.42 -18.23 0.37
N SER A 290 30.24 -17.02 0.92
CA SER A 290 31.33 -16.07 1.07
C SER A 290 32.22 -16.41 2.27
N ASP A 291 33.53 -16.37 2.08
CA ASP A 291 34.51 -16.47 3.18
C ASP A 291 34.65 -15.17 3.98
N LYS A 292 33.88 -14.12 3.62
CA LYS A 292 33.86 -12.82 4.29
C LYS A 292 32.53 -12.58 5.00
N PRO A 293 32.50 -11.91 6.17
CA PRO A 293 31.26 -11.50 6.80
C PRO A 293 30.37 -10.74 5.82
N GLN A 294 29.11 -11.15 5.69
CA GLN A 294 28.14 -10.52 4.80
C GLN A 294 27.06 -9.84 5.60
N HIS A 295 26.66 -8.65 5.16
CA HIS A 295 25.51 -7.96 5.73
C HIS A 295 24.22 -8.75 5.44
N LEU A 296 23.27 -8.74 6.38
CA LEU A 296 22.02 -9.52 6.29
C LEU A 296 21.21 -9.18 5.02
N SER A 297 21.25 -7.92 4.57
CA SER A 297 20.62 -7.49 3.32
C SER A 297 21.10 -8.25 2.08
N SER A 298 22.31 -8.80 2.09
CA SER A 298 22.89 -9.54 0.95
C SER A 298 22.15 -10.85 0.66
N TYR A 299 21.44 -11.38 1.65
CA TYR A 299 20.63 -12.60 1.55
C TYR A 299 19.25 -12.34 0.93
N PHE A 300 18.77 -11.09 0.97
CA PHE A 300 17.50 -10.70 0.36
C PHE A 300 17.74 -10.25 -1.08
N LYS A 301 16.98 -10.81 -2.02
CA LYS A 301 17.01 -10.41 -3.43
C LYS A 301 15.72 -9.68 -3.76
N GLN A 302 15.85 -8.52 -4.39
CA GLN A 302 14.70 -7.75 -4.84
C GLN A 302 13.96 -8.55 -5.91
N PHE A 303 12.66 -8.73 -5.71
CA PHE A 303 11.80 -9.25 -6.76
C PHE A 303 11.58 -8.19 -7.83
N PHE A 304 11.43 -8.64 -9.07
CA PHE A 304 11.10 -7.80 -10.19
C PHE A 304 10.01 -8.47 -11.02
N ALA A 305 9.18 -7.64 -11.63
CA ALA A 305 8.10 -8.08 -12.49
C ALA A 305 8.65 -8.56 -13.84
N GLN A 306 8.16 -9.69 -14.33
CA GLN A 306 8.49 -10.22 -15.65
C GLN A 306 7.27 -10.88 -16.28
N VAL A 307 6.92 -10.43 -17.50
CA VAL A 307 5.80 -10.93 -18.33
C VAL A 307 4.40 -10.69 -17.74
N THR A 308 4.13 -11.11 -16.51
CA THR A 308 2.81 -11.06 -15.86
C THR A 308 2.30 -9.64 -15.66
N ASN A 309 3.18 -8.76 -15.18
CA ASN A 309 2.96 -7.33 -15.04
C ASN A 309 4.20 -6.54 -15.51
N PRO A 310 4.02 -5.32 -16.03
CA PRO A 310 5.13 -4.47 -16.47
C PRO A 310 5.75 -3.69 -15.29
N PRO A 311 7.07 -3.45 -15.29
CA PRO A 311 7.68 -2.44 -14.42
C PRO A 311 7.28 -1.01 -14.87
N ILE A 312 7.30 -0.07 -13.92
CA ILE A 312 7.02 1.36 -14.15
C ILE A 312 8.34 2.11 -14.34
N ASP A 313 8.37 3.15 -15.18
CA ASP A 313 9.52 4.04 -15.32
C ASP A 313 9.55 5.07 -14.17
N PRO A 314 10.46 4.96 -13.19
CA PRO A 314 10.46 5.82 -12.01
C PRO A 314 10.85 7.27 -12.30
N ILE A 315 11.33 7.58 -13.51
CA ILE A 315 11.73 8.93 -13.93
C ILE A 315 10.61 9.57 -14.75
N ARG A 316 10.15 8.88 -15.81
CA ARG A 316 9.16 9.42 -16.75
C ARG A 316 7.73 9.36 -16.22
N GLU A 317 7.43 8.36 -15.39
CA GLU A 317 6.10 8.13 -14.83
C GLU A 317 6.05 8.46 -13.32
N ARG A 318 7.01 9.26 -12.83
CA ARG A 318 7.12 9.63 -11.41
C ARG A 318 5.82 10.17 -10.79
N LEU A 319 4.98 10.84 -11.59
CA LEU A 319 3.71 11.43 -11.14
C LEU A 319 2.69 10.40 -10.63
N VAL A 320 2.85 9.11 -10.94
CA VAL A 320 1.94 8.04 -10.47
C VAL A 320 2.49 7.28 -9.25
N MET A 321 3.72 7.62 -8.83
CA MET A 321 4.41 7.02 -7.70
C MET A 321 4.42 7.98 -6.50
N SER A 322 4.41 7.41 -5.30
CA SER A 322 4.51 8.18 -4.05
C SER A 322 5.43 7.44 -3.07
N LEU A 323 6.14 8.23 -2.27
CA LEU A 323 6.90 7.76 -1.11
C LEU A 323 6.33 8.36 0.18
N ALA A 324 5.11 8.90 0.14
CA ALA A 324 4.44 9.36 1.34
C ALA A 324 4.28 8.17 2.30
N THR A 325 4.54 8.41 3.58
CA THR A 325 4.50 7.38 4.63
C THR A 325 3.63 7.88 5.76
N PHE A 326 2.77 7.00 6.26
CA PHE A 326 1.87 7.27 7.37
C PHE A 326 2.34 6.43 8.56
N ILE A 327 2.67 7.08 9.68
CA ILE A 327 3.10 6.42 10.91
C ILE A 327 1.98 6.59 11.93
N GLY A 328 1.45 5.48 12.45
CA GLY A 328 0.45 5.50 13.51
C GLY A 328 -0.70 4.54 13.30
N ASN A 329 -1.86 4.90 13.86
CA ASN A 329 -3.03 4.03 13.94
C ASN A 329 -3.58 3.64 12.56
N ASN A 330 -3.73 2.34 12.32
CA ASN A 330 -4.36 1.77 11.12
C ASN A 330 -5.89 1.93 11.11
N GLY A 331 -6.48 2.41 12.22
CA GLY A 331 -7.90 2.69 12.35
C GLY A 331 -8.78 1.45 12.18
N ASN A 332 -10.09 1.68 12.08
CA ASN A 332 -11.04 0.65 11.68
C ASN A 332 -11.36 0.84 10.19
N LEU A 333 -11.04 -0.18 9.39
CA LEU A 333 -11.27 -0.14 7.96
C LEU A 333 -12.76 -0.09 7.60
N LEU A 334 -13.63 -0.57 8.48
CA LEU A 334 -15.03 -0.87 8.14
C LEU A 334 -15.98 0.32 8.31
N ASP A 335 -15.53 1.41 8.95
CA ASP A 335 -16.30 2.65 9.14
C ASP A 335 -15.48 3.90 8.78
N GLU A 336 -16.11 5.07 8.92
CA GLU A 336 -15.50 6.36 8.58
C GLU A 336 -15.52 7.26 9.81
N ASP A 337 -14.38 7.32 10.50
CA ASP A 337 -14.17 8.22 11.63
C ASP A 337 -13.00 9.18 11.37
N LYS A 338 -13.11 10.38 11.94
CA LYS A 338 -12.10 11.42 11.85
C LYS A 338 -10.75 11.02 12.46
N MET A 339 -10.74 10.13 13.46
CA MET A 339 -9.52 9.67 14.13
C MET A 339 -8.70 8.71 13.28
N HIS A 340 -9.26 8.14 12.20
CA HIS A 340 -8.50 7.27 11.29
C HIS A 340 -7.37 7.98 10.55
N CYS A 341 -7.48 9.29 10.38
CA CYS A 341 -6.41 10.10 9.80
C CYS A 341 -5.46 10.70 10.84
N HIS A 342 -5.64 10.36 12.12
CA HIS A 342 -4.72 10.75 13.19
C HIS A 342 -3.44 9.91 13.10
N CYS A 343 -2.54 10.34 12.23
CA CYS A 343 -1.24 9.74 11.98
C CYS A 343 -0.19 10.81 11.67
N VAL A 344 1.09 10.45 11.85
CA VAL A 344 2.21 11.29 11.44
C VAL A 344 2.47 11.05 9.96
N VAL A 345 2.35 12.10 9.16
CA VAL A 345 2.58 12.02 7.71
C VAL A 345 3.96 12.51 7.34
N LEU A 346 4.67 11.67 6.61
CA LEU A 346 5.98 11.92 6.04
C LEU A 346 5.87 12.01 4.52
N ASN A 347 6.60 12.94 3.93
CA ASN A 347 6.71 13.02 2.46
C ASN A 347 7.67 11.95 1.88
N HIS A 348 8.50 11.36 2.74
CA HIS A 348 9.52 10.38 2.35
C HIS A 348 9.87 9.51 3.58
N PRO A 349 10.15 8.20 3.41
CA PRO A 349 10.54 7.32 4.52
C PRO A 349 11.94 7.59 5.08
N ILE A 350 12.70 8.52 4.50
CA ILE A 350 14.07 8.83 4.93
C ILE A 350 14.01 10.11 5.76
N LEU A 351 14.36 9.98 7.04
CA LEU A 351 14.38 11.10 7.99
C LEU A 351 15.80 11.59 8.21
N LYS A 352 15.97 12.91 8.24
CA LYS A 352 17.19 13.54 8.76
C LYS A 352 17.25 13.39 10.27
N ASN A 353 18.44 13.45 10.86
CA ASN A 353 18.62 13.38 12.33
C ASN A 353 17.67 14.33 13.09
N HIS A 354 17.56 15.58 12.65
CA HIS A 354 16.68 16.56 13.27
C HIS A 354 15.20 16.15 13.23
N GLN A 355 14.75 15.61 12.10
CA GLN A 355 13.37 15.11 11.92
C GLN A 355 13.09 13.89 12.79
N LEU A 356 14.05 12.97 12.91
CA LEU A 356 13.94 11.83 13.81
C LEU A 356 13.83 12.26 15.28
N GLU A 357 14.59 13.27 15.71
CA GLU A 357 14.51 13.76 17.10
C GLU A 357 13.19 14.50 17.38
N LYS A 358 12.59 15.17 16.37
CA LYS A 358 11.22 15.70 16.47
C LYS A 358 10.22 14.57 16.73
N LEU A 359 10.31 13.50 15.93
CA LEU A 359 9.47 12.33 16.10
C LEU A 359 9.71 11.63 17.44
N ARG A 360 10.96 11.52 17.90
CA ARG A 360 11.29 10.94 19.22
C ARG A 360 10.71 11.75 20.37
N SER A 361 10.60 13.06 20.19
CA SER A 361 10.05 14.00 21.19
C SER A 361 8.54 14.24 21.02
N ILE A 362 7.86 13.43 20.18
CA ILE A 362 6.42 13.61 19.92
C ILE A 362 5.62 13.40 21.20
N ASP A 363 4.75 14.37 21.44
CA ASP A 363 3.91 14.49 22.65
C ASP A 363 2.66 15.25 22.22
N THR A 364 1.90 14.65 21.27
CA THR A 364 0.79 15.33 20.58
C THR A 364 -0.41 14.41 20.50
N GLY A 365 -1.43 14.72 21.31
CA GLY A 365 -2.65 13.92 21.38
C GLY A 365 -2.36 12.56 21.98
N LEU A 366 -2.60 11.50 21.20
CA LEU A 366 -2.26 10.14 21.58
C LEU A 366 -0.81 9.80 21.23
N PHE A 367 -0.20 10.46 20.23
CA PHE A 367 1.12 10.08 19.73
C PHE A 367 2.26 10.29 20.72
N HIS A 368 2.79 9.17 21.20
CA HIS A 368 4.03 9.10 21.96
C HIS A 368 5.02 8.14 21.29
N ALA A 369 6.31 8.50 21.32
CA ALA A 369 7.37 7.65 20.80
C ALA A 369 8.16 6.95 21.90
N LYS A 370 8.41 5.64 21.72
CA LYS A 370 9.33 4.86 22.54
C LYS A 370 10.54 4.45 21.74
N THR A 371 11.73 4.68 22.28
CA THR A 371 12.97 4.16 21.68
C THR A 371 13.33 2.82 22.28
N LEU A 372 13.45 1.80 21.43
CA LEU A 372 13.87 0.46 21.80
C LEU A 372 15.27 0.21 21.29
N GLN A 373 16.17 -0.21 22.17
CA GLN A 373 17.57 -0.45 21.79
C GLN A 373 17.74 -1.87 21.23
N THR A 374 18.33 -1.98 20.04
CA THR A 374 18.47 -3.22 19.29
C THR A 374 19.86 -3.83 19.47
N TYR A 375 20.16 -4.29 20.68
CA TYR A 375 21.45 -4.94 21.00
C TYR A 375 21.27 -6.29 21.70
N TYR A 376 22.33 -7.08 21.77
CA TYR A 376 22.42 -8.29 22.58
C TYR A 376 23.78 -8.38 23.26
N LYS A 377 23.89 -9.21 24.30
CA LYS A 377 25.14 -9.35 25.04
C LYS A 377 26.17 -10.13 24.21
N ALA A 378 27.34 -9.55 23.98
CA ALA A 378 28.45 -10.12 23.23
C ALA A 378 29.35 -10.99 24.12
N ASP A 379 28.74 -11.93 24.86
CA ASP A 379 29.44 -12.78 25.85
C ASP A 379 30.03 -14.07 25.26
N GLY A 380 29.85 -14.30 23.95
CA GLY A 380 30.31 -15.51 23.25
C GLY A 380 29.48 -16.76 23.53
N ASN A 381 28.37 -16.65 24.28
CA ASN A 381 27.51 -17.79 24.57
C ASN A 381 26.51 -18.05 23.42
N PRO A 382 26.24 -19.32 23.08
CA PRO A 382 25.15 -19.66 22.17
C PRO A 382 23.80 -19.13 22.68
N GLY A 383 22.96 -18.62 21.77
CA GLY A 383 21.62 -18.12 22.08
C GLY A 383 21.56 -16.69 22.65
N SER A 384 22.69 -15.97 22.79
CA SER A 384 22.67 -14.60 23.31
C SER A 384 21.92 -13.62 22.40
N MET A 385 21.99 -13.79 21.07
CA MET A 385 21.22 -13.00 20.10
C MET A 385 19.73 -13.33 20.17
N GLU A 386 19.37 -14.62 20.25
CA GLU A 386 17.98 -15.08 20.39
C GLU A 386 17.31 -14.45 21.61
N LYS A 387 17.96 -14.50 22.78
CA LYS A 387 17.49 -13.80 23.99
C LYS A 387 17.39 -12.28 23.82
N GLY A 388 18.27 -11.70 23.01
CA GLY A 388 18.23 -10.27 22.66
C GLY A 388 16.99 -9.91 21.85
N ILE A 389 16.63 -10.76 20.89
CA ILE A 389 15.43 -10.63 20.05
C ILE A 389 14.18 -10.84 20.90
N GLU A 390 14.11 -11.91 21.70
CA GLU A 390 12.98 -12.16 22.62
C GLU A 390 12.74 -10.96 23.56
N ARG A 391 13.81 -10.37 24.09
CA ARG A 391 13.73 -9.17 24.92
C ARG A 391 13.20 -7.97 24.13
N LEU A 392 13.67 -7.78 22.89
CA LEU A 392 13.21 -6.69 22.03
C LEU A 392 11.71 -6.83 21.72
N CYS A 393 11.25 -8.03 21.34
CA CYS A 393 9.84 -8.32 21.09
C CYS A 393 8.99 -8.02 22.32
N ARG A 394 9.41 -8.47 23.50
CA ARG A 394 8.69 -8.17 24.76
C ARG A 394 8.64 -6.66 25.03
N TYR A 395 9.75 -5.93 24.86
CA TYR A 395 9.74 -4.48 25.06
C TYR A 395 8.89 -3.72 24.04
N ALA A 396 8.75 -4.25 22.83
CA ALA A 396 7.81 -3.72 21.84
C ALA A 396 6.35 -3.95 22.28
N ASP A 397 6.04 -5.15 22.76
CA ASP A 397 4.71 -5.51 23.29
C ASP A 397 4.35 -4.63 24.49
N ASP A 398 5.22 -4.58 25.51
CA ASP A 398 5.07 -3.73 26.70
C ASP A 398 4.85 -2.25 26.32
N ALA A 399 5.59 -1.74 25.32
CA ALA A 399 5.45 -0.36 24.87
C ALA A 399 4.13 -0.10 24.16
N VAL A 400 3.62 -1.05 23.36
CA VAL A 400 2.31 -0.90 22.73
C VAL A 400 1.20 -0.98 23.78
N GLU A 401 1.31 -1.87 24.78
CA GLU A 401 0.36 -1.96 25.90
C GLU A 401 0.35 -0.69 26.77
N ASP A 402 1.52 -0.05 26.96
CA ASP A 402 1.66 1.25 27.62
C ASP A 402 1.09 2.42 26.80
N GLY A 403 0.66 2.17 25.55
CA GLY A 403 0.05 3.16 24.67
C GLY A 403 1.02 3.97 23.82
N PHE A 404 2.20 3.46 23.50
CA PHE A 404 3.11 4.11 22.53
C PHE A 404 2.76 3.70 21.09
N GLU A 405 2.41 4.68 20.25
CA GLU A 405 2.05 4.48 18.84
C GLU A 405 3.25 4.45 17.90
N VAL A 406 4.39 4.99 18.35
CA VAL A 406 5.62 5.06 17.53
C VAL A 406 6.76 4.35 18.24
N LEU A 407 7.22 3.25 17.65
CA LEU A 407 8.42 2.56 18.10
C LEU A 407 9.62 2.98 17.25
N ILE A 408 10.66 3.49 17.90
CA ILE A 408 11.94 3.83 17.28
C ILE A 408 12.95 2.76 17.66
N LEU A 409 13.22 1.84 16.73
CA LEU A 409 14.28 0.85 16.87
C LEU A 409 15.64 1.53 16.65
N SER A 410 16.56 1.36 17.60
CA SER A 410 17.84 2.07 17.62
C SER A 410 19.00 1.14 17.94
N ASP A 411 19.96 1.07 17.03
CA ASP A 411 21.23 0.37 17.18
C ASP A 411 22.37 1.29 17.70
N ARG A 412 22.03 2.49 18.18
CA ARG A 412 23.02 3.47 18.65
C ARG A 412 23.68 3.06 19.97
N ALA A 413 22.99 2.31 20.83
CA ALA A 413 23.44 1.91 22.16
C ALA A 413 24.31 0.64 22.16
N ILE A 414 25.36 0.65 21.34
CA ILE A 414 26.40 -0.39 21.33
C ILE A 414 27.59 0.02 22.20
N ASP A 415 28.22 -0.97 22.83
CA ASP A 415 29.40 -0.77 23.66
C ASP A 415 30.31 -2.01 23.63
N SER A 416 31.26 -2.11 24.56
CA SER A 416 32.20 -3.25 24.63
C SER A 416 31.54 -4.57 25.04
N GLU A 417 30.35 -4.54 25.64
CA GLU A 417 29.61 -5.72 26.10
C GLU A 417 28.38 -6.03 25.23
N HIS A 418 27.94 -5.08 24.41
CA HIS A 418 26.70 -5.16 23.63
C HIS A 418 26.94 -5.02 22.12
N ALA A 419 26.61 -6.07 21.37
CA ALA A 419 26.64 -6.07 19.91
C ALA A 419 25.26 -5.72 19.33
N PRO A 420 25.18 -5.10 18.15
CA PRO A 420 23.90 -4.74 17.54
C PRO A 420 23.20 -5.98 16.98
N ILE A 421 21.87 -6.04 17.14
CA ILE A 421 21.01 -6.94 16.36
C ILE A 421 20.91 -6.34 14.96
N PRO A 422 21.13 -7.11 13.87
CA PRO A 422 20.96 -6.59 12.51
C PRO A 422 19.58 -5.96 12.32
N MET A 423 19.51 -4.71 11.84
CA MET A 423 18.26 -3.94 11.85
C MET A 423 17.13 -4.60 11.03
N LEU A 424 17.46 -5.26 9.92
CA LEU A 424 16.48 -6.02 9.13
C LEU A 424 15.85 -7.17 9.93
N LEU A 425 16.60 -7.79 10.84
CA LEU A 425 16.08 -8.82 11.74
C LEU A 425 15.32 -8.20 12.92
N ALA A 426 15.76 -7.04 13.42
CA ALA A 426 15.13 -6.36 14.54
C ALA A 426 13.74 -5.78 14.21
N VAL A 427 13.52 -5.38 12.95
CA VAL A 427 12.24 -4.80 12.48
C VAL A 427 11.25 -5.86 11.99
N SER A 428 11.72 -7.06 11.66
CA SER A 428 10.87 -8.19 11.24
C SER A 428 10.20 -8.82 12.44
#